data_AF-A0A1V3PRC1-F1
#
_entry.id   AF-A0A1V3PRC1-F1
#
_cell.length_a   1.000
_cell.length_b   1.000
_cell.length_c   1.000
_cell.angle_alpha   90.00
_cell.angle_beta   90.00
_cell.angle_gamma   90.00
#
_symmetry.space_group_name_H-M   'P 1'
#
loop_
_entity.id
_entity.type
_entity.pdbx_description
1 polymer ?
#
loop_
_entity_poly.entity_id
_entity_poly.type
_entity_poly.pdbx_seq_one_letter_code
_entity_poly.pdbx_strand_id
1 'polypeptide(L)'
;MTQTESRIWKSLWWAYFVVVALTTVSSWFGIHSLLDALLAVFNAYALVGLWGYLRRISIGWRKFWIVYSFLFAVQAVYGVGLVAWLAWQSHAAMYYYMLVAAILLCIPQCLALWRYGFRSSSIWQAAQVAA
;
A
#
# COMPACT_ATOMS: atom_id res chain seq x y z
N MET A 1 -3.14 5.83 -24.41
CA MET A 1 -2.48 6.76 -23.48
C MET A 1 -1.44 7.54 -24.24
N THR A 2 -1.59 8.86 -24.30
CA THR A 2 -0.58 9.75 -24.91
C THR A 2 0.70 9.75 -24.05
N GLN A 3 1.87 10.07 -24.62
CA GLN A 3 3.13 10.11 -23.86
C GLN A 3 3.11 11.10 -22.68
N THR A 4 2.24 12.10 -22.73
CA THR A 4 2.05 13.08 -21.65
C THR A 4 1.27 12.47 -20.49
N GLU A 5 0.19 11.73 -20.78
CA GLU A 5 -0.60 10.99 -19.77
C GLU A 5 0.26 9.96 -19.01
N SER A 6 1.16 9.27 -19.71
CA SER A 6 2.02 8.26 -19.07
C SER A 6 3.03 8.87 -18.10
N ARG A 7 3.53 10.08 -18.38
CA ARG A 7 4.45 10.82 -17.49
C ARG A 7 3.74 11.34 -16.24
N ILE A 8 2.56 11.95 -16.40
CA ILE A 8 1.75 12.45 -15.27
C ILE A 8 1.38 11.29 -14.35
N TRP A 9 0.91 10.18 -14.92
CA TRP A 9 0.56 8.98 -14.16
C TRP A 9 1.75 8.43 -13.38
N LYS A 10 2.93 8.34 -14.00
CA LYS A 10 4.16 7.90 -13.31
C LYS A 10 4.53 8.85 -12.16
N SER A 11 4.42 10.16 -12.37
CA SER A 11 4.69 11.17 -11.34
C SER A 11 3.75 11.03 -10.14
N LEU A 12 2.45 10.84 -10.39
CA LEU A 12 1.44 10.64 -9.35
C LEU A 12 1.74 9.42 -8.47
N TRP A 13 2.15 8.31 -9.08
CA TRP A 13 2.53 7.11 -8.32
C TRP A 13 3.78 7.32 -7.46
N TRP A 14 4.75 8.11 -7.92
CA TRP A 14 5.93 8.47 -7.13
C TRP A 14 5.58 9.43 -5.99
N ALA A 15 4.74 10.43 -6.23
CA ALA A 15 4.24 11.31 -5.19
C ALA A 15 3.47 10.51 -4.12
N TYR A 16 2.60 9.60 -4.56
CA TYR A 16 1.91 8.66 -3.69
C TYR A 16 2.88 7.81 -2.85
N PHE A 17 3.91 7.23 -3.48
CA PHE A 17 4.96 6.49 -2.76
C PHE A 17 5.61 7.32 -1.66
N VAL A 18 5.95 8.59 -1.93
CA VAL A 18 6.53 9.49 -0.92
C VAL A 18 5.57 9.72 0.24
N VAL A 19 4.29 9.97 -0.03
CA VAL A 19 3.26 10.14 1.01
C VAL A 19 3.13 8.87 1.86
N VAL A 20 3.06 7.69 1.25
CA VAL A 20 2.98 6.42 1.97
C VAL A 20 4.26 6.16 2.76
N ALA A 21 5.44 6.49 2.24
CA ALA A 21 6.70 6.34 2.95
C ALA A 21 6.75 7.22 4.20
N LEU A 22 6.37 8.50 4.07
CA LEU A 22 6.33 9.44 5.19
C LEU A 22 5.33 8.99 6.25
N THR A 23 4.11 8.64 5.86
CA THR A 23 3.09 8.13 6.81
C THR A 23 3.53 6.83 7.47
N THR A 24 4.20 5.94 6.73
CA THR A 24 4.79 4.72 7.30
C THR A 24 5.81 5.10 8.35
N VAL A 25 6.81 5.93 8.06
CA VAL A 25 7.82 6.38 9.04
C VAL A 25 7.18 7.07 10.25
N SER A 26 6.21 7.96 10.03
CA SER A 26 5.48 8.61 11.12
C SER A 26 4.79 7.61 12.05
N SER A 27 4.25 6.51 11.52
CA SER A 27 3.58 5.48 12.34
C SER A 27 4.52 4.81 13.36
N TRP A 28 5.83 4.77 13.11
CA TRP A 28 6.80 4.18 14.05
C TRP A 28 6.90 4.97 15.36
N PHE A 29 6.65 6.28 15.33
CA PHE A 29 6.68 7.11 16.53
C PHE A 29 5.41 6.96 17.39
N GLY A 30 4.34 6.37 16.85
CA GLY A 30 3.07 6.14 17.54
C GLY A 30 2.87 4.70 18.02
N ILE A 31 3.93 3.89 18.05
CA ILE A 31 3.83 2.49 18.49
C ILE A 31 3.66 2.46 20.01
N HIS A 32 2.46 2.09 20.47
CA HIS A 32 2.14 1.95 21.89
C HIS A 32 1.81 0.50 22.29
N SER A 33 1.61 -0.38 21.32
CA SER A 33 1.32 -1.80 21.54
C SER A 33 2.07 -2.71 20.57
N LEU A 34 2.16 -4.00 20.92
CA LEU A 34 2.70 -5.03 20.02
C LEU A 34 1.92 -5.11 18.71
N LEU A 35 0.61 -4.91 18.75
CA LEU A 35 -0.23 -4.89 17.57
C LEU A 35 0.16 -3.74 16.63
N ASP A 36 0.40 -2.54 17.17
CA ASP A 36 0.84 -1.39 16.38
C ASP A 36 2.20 -1.64 15.72
N ALA A 37 3.13 -2.26 16.46
CA ALA A 37 4.43 -2.63 15.91
C ALA A 37 4.30 -3.63 14.75
N LEU A 38 3.45 -4.66 14.89
CA LEU A 38 3.17 -5.62 13.83
C LEU A 38 2.53 -4.96 12.60
N LEU A 39 1.56 -4.06 12.81
CA LEU A 39 0.91 -3.31 11.72
C LEU A 39 1.88 -2.35 11.03
N ALA A 40 2.79 -1.71 11.76
CA ALA A 40 3.81 -0.83 11.20
C ALA A 40 4.81 -1.61 10.33
N VAL A 41 5.29 -2.77 10.81
CA VAL A 41 6.14 -3.68 10.02
C VAL A 41 5.40 -4.16 8.78
N PHE A 42 4.14 -4.54 8.93
CA PHE A 42 3.31 -4.96 7.81
C PHE A 42 3.19 -3.83 6.77
N ASN A 43 2.82 -2.61 7.16
CA ASN A 43 2.78 -1.47 6.23
C ASN A 43 4.15 -1.19 5.56
N ALA A 44 5.26 -1.39 6.27
CA ALA A 44 6.60 -1.27 5.68
C ALA A 44 6.85 -2.31 4.56
N TYR A 45 6.40 -3.55 4.71
CA TYR A 45 6.46 -4.55 3.64
C TYR A 45 5.60 -4.15 2.43
N ALA A 46 4.45 -3.52 2.65
CA ALA A 46 3.63 -3.01 1.55
C ALA A 46 4.40 -1.97 0.73
N LEU A 47 5.18 -1.11 1.39
CA LEU A 47 6.04 -0.13 0.73
C LEU A 47 7.08 -0.78 -0.19
N VAL A 48 7.67 -1.90 0.26
CA VAL A 48 8.62 -2.69 -0.54
C VAL A 48 7.94 -3.24 -1.81
N GLY A 49 6.71 -3.73 -1.71
CA GLY A 49 5.94 -4.21 -2.85
C GLY A 49 5.62 -3.10 -3.85
N LEU A 50 5.22 -1.93 -3.34
CA LEU A 50 5.01 -0.73 -4.16
C LEU A 50 6.29 -0.30 -4.87
N TRP A 51 7.43 -0.28 -4.16
CA TRP A 51 8.73 0.03 -4.75
C TRP A 51 9.09 -0.94 -5.88
N GLY A 52 8.89 -2.24 -5.66
CA GLY A 52 9.07 -3.29 -6.67
C GLY A 52 8.22 -3.04 -7.91
N TYR A 53 6.96 -2.67 -7.73
CA TYR A 53 6.06 -2.31 -8.83
C TYR A 53 6.54 -1.08 -9.62
N LEU A 54 6.92 0.00 -8.93
CA LEU A 54 7.34 1.26 -9.57
C LEU A 54 8.66 1.13 -10.34
N ARG A 55 9.62 0.39 -9.77
CA ARG A 55 10.92 0.14 -10.39
C ARG A 55 10.90 -1.01 -11.40
N ARG A 56 9.77 -1.72 -11.51
CA ARG A 56 9.61 -2.93 -12.34
C ARG A 56 10.62 -4.03 -11.99
N ILE A 57 10.92 -4.20 -10.71
CA ILE A 57 11.87 -5.20 -10.21
C ILE A 57 11.14 -6.30 -9.43
N SER A 58 11.60 -7.53 -9.56
CA SER A 58 11.14 -8.66 -8.75
C SER A 58 11.86 -8.64 -7.39
N ILE A 59 11.11 -8.63 -6.30
CA ILE A 59 11.65 -8.72 -4.95
C ILE A 59 11.03 -9.96 -4.31
N GLY A 60 11.82 -10.91 -3.85
CA GLY A 60 11.30 -12.14 -3.21
C GLY A 60 10.51 -13.03 -4.18
N TRP A 61 9.46 -13.71 -3.67
CA TRP A 61 8.68 -14.68 -4.45
C TRP A 61 7.29 -14.15 -4.82
N ARG A 62 6.87 -14.34 -6.08
CA ARG A 62 5.54 -13.96 -6.56
C ARG A 62 4.38 -14.46 -5.69
N LYS A 63 4.44 -15.73 -5.25
CA LYS A 63 3.39 -16.32 -4.41
C LYS A 63 3.25 -15.61 -3.06
N PHE A 64 4.37 -15.19 -2.47
CA PHE A 64 4.36 -14.38 -1.26
C PHE A 64 3.57 -13.09 -1.48
N TRP A 65 3.82 -12.35 -2.56
CA TRP A 65 3.10 -11.09 -2.84
C TRP A 65 1.61 -11.29 -3.13
N ILE A 66 1.24 -12.42 -3.73
CA ILE A 66 -0.16 -12.79 -3.92
C ILE A 66 -0.85 -12.95 -2.56
N VAL A 67 -0.31 -13.78 -1.67
CA VAL A 67 -0.85 -13.99 -0.32
C VAL A 67 -0.86 -12.68 0.46
N TYR A 68 0.25 -11.94 0.40
CA TYR A 68 0.42 -10.65 1.04
C TYR A 68 -0.64 -9.64 0.59
N SER A 69 -0.99 -9.60 -0.71
CA SER A 69 -2.02 -8.71 -1.22
C SER A 69 -3.40 -8.97 -0.61
N PHE A 70 -3.75 -10.23 -0.35
CA PHE A 70 -4.99 -10.58 0.34
C PHE A 70 -4.96 -10.18 1.81
N LEU A 71 -3.86 -10.48 2.52
CA LEU A 71 -3.68 -10.09 3.91
C LEU A 71 -3.74 -8.56 4.08
N PHE A 72 -3.12 -7.82 3.16
CA PHE A 72 -3.19 -6.37 3.12
C PHE A 72 -4.60 -5.85 2.86
N ALA A 73 -5.37 -6.50 1.98
CA ALA A 73 -6.76 -6.13 1.76
C ALA A 73 -7.60 -6.32 3.04
N VAL A 74 -7.40 -7.41 3.77
CA VAL A 74 -8.08 -7.67 5.06
C VAL A 74 -7.69 -6.62 6.10
N GLN A 75 -6.39 -6.32 6.23
CA GLN A 75 -5.89 -5.27 7.12
C GLN A 75 -6.46 -3.89 6.76
N ALA A 76 -6.55 -3.56 5.48
CA ALA A 76 -7.12 -2.30 5.00
C ALA A 76 -8.61 -2.18 5.33
N VAL A 77 -9.39 -3.24 5.13
CA VAL A 77 -10.81 -3.29 5.51
C VAL A 77 -10.97 -3.11 7.01
N TYR A 78 -10.14 -3.78 7.82
CA TYR A 78 -10.15 -3.62 9.28
C TYR A 78 -9.82 -2.18 9.69
N GLY A 79 -8.75 -1.60 9.15
CA GLY A 79 -8.32 -0.24 9.49
C GLY A 79 -9.34 0.83 9.09
N VAL A 80 -9.85 0.76 7.85
CA VAL A 80 -10.90 1.67 7.36
C VAL A 80 -12.20 1.48 8.16
N GLY A 81 -12.57 0.23 8.45
CA GLY A 81 -13.76 -0.10 9.25
C GLY A 81 -13.68 0.44 10.68
N LEU A 82 -12.52 0.35 11.32
CA LEU A 82 -12.29 0.91 12.66
C LEU A 82 -12.45 2.44 12.65
N VAL A 83 -11.86 3.13 11.67
CA VAL A 83 -12.00 4.59 11.55
C VAL A 83 -13.45 4.98 11.22
N ALA A 84 -14.14 4.22 10.37
CA ALA A 84 -15.55 4.45 10.08
C ALA A 84 -16.43 4.28 11.32
N TRP A 85 -16.17 3.24 12.14
CA TRP A 85 -16.86 3.02 13.40
C TRP A 85 -16.64 4.17 14.39
N LEU A 86 -15.40 4.66 14.52
CA LEU A 86 -15.07 5.81 15.36
C LEU A 86 -15.74 7.10 14.86
N ALA A 87 -15.79 7.31 13.54
CA ALA A 87 -16.49 8.45 12.95
C ALA A 87 -17.99 8.42 13.22
N TRP A 88 -18.59 7.23 13.16
CA TRP A 88 -19.99 7.02 13.49
C TRP A 88 -20.30 7.28 14.96
N GLN A 89 -19.50 6.74 15.88
CA GLN A 89 -19.74 6.84 17.33
C GLN A 89 -19.50 8.25 17.88
N SER A 90 -18.42 8.90 17.47
CA SER A 90 -18.01 10.19 18.03
C SER A 90 -18.63 11.41 17.34
N HIS A 91 -19.11 11.24 16.11
CA HIS A 91 -19.52 12.31 15.20
C HIS A 91 -18.48 13.44 15.02
N ALA A 92 -17.22 13.24 15.41
CA ALA A 92 -16.21 14.28 15.30
C ALA A 92 -15.71 14.39 13.86
N ALA A 93 -15.67 15.61 13.33
CA ALA A 93 -15.26 15.90 11.95
C ALA A 93 -13.88 15.31 11.61
N MET A 94 -12.97 15.28 12.59
CA MET A 94 -11.64 14.68 12.47
C MET A 94 -11.68 13.24 11.95
N TYR A 95 -12.58 12.39 12.46
CA TYR A 95 -12.63 10.99 12.04
C TYR A 95 -13.20 10.80 10.64
N TYR A 96 -14.08 11.69 10.18
CA TYR A 96 -14.52 11.71 8.79
C TYR A 96 -13.37 12.05 7.84
N TYR A 97 -12.51 13.02 8.20
CA TYR A 97 -11.30 13.32 7.42
C TYR A 97 -10.31 12.16 7.45
N MET A 98 -10.12 11.51 8.59
CA MET A 98 -9.27 10.31 8.70
C MET A 98 -9.81 9.16 7.86
N LEU A 99 -11.13 8.98 7.78
CA LEU A 99 -11.76 7.94 6.96
C LEU A 99 -11.45 8.15 5.47
N VAL A 100 -11.62 9.38 4.98
CA VAL A 100 -11.29 9.73 3.60
C VAL A 100 -9.80 9.51 3.34
N ALA A 101 -8.93 9.95 4.25
CA ALA A 101 -7.49 9.75 4.12
C ALA A 101 -7.12 8.26 4.09
N ALA A 102 -7.70 7.44 4.97
CA ALA A 102 -7.48 6.00 5.01
C ALA A 102 -7.87 5.32 3.69
N ILE A 103 -9.03 5.68 3.12
CA ILE A 103 -9.49 5.15 1.83
C ILE A 103 -8.51 5.54 0.71
N LEU A 104 -8.12 6.81 0.64
CA LEU A 104 -7.21 7.32 -0.38
C LEU A 104 -5.80 6.72 -0.28
N LEU A 105 -5.37 6.33 0.91
CA LEU A 105 -4.08 5.66 1.11
C LEU A 105 -4.16 4.16 0.84
N CYS A 106 -5.22 3.48 1.28
CA CYS A 106 -5.32 2.02 1.15
C CYS A 106 -5.66 1.54 -0.26
N ILE A 107 -6.58 2.21 -0.97
CA ILE A 107 -7.05 1.73 -2.28
C ILE A 107 -5.91 1.65 -3.32
N PRO A 108 -5.08 2.70 -3.52
CA PRO A 108 -4.00 2.63 -4.48
C PRO A 108 -2.94 1.58 -4.07
N GLN A 109 -2.71 1.39 -2.77
CA GLN A 109 -1.78 0.37 -2.27
C GLN A 109 -2.26 -1.05 -2.61
N CYS A 110 -3.55 -1.34 -2.35
CA CYS A 110 -4.18 -2.60 -2.74
C CYS A 110 -4.05 -2.84 -4.25
N LEU A 111 -4.34 -1.81 -5.06
CA LEU A 111 -4.22 -1.90 -6.51
C LEU A 111 -2.78 -2.16 -6.96
N ALA A 112 -1.80 -1.50 -6.34
CA ALA A 112 -0.38 -1.69 -6.65
C ALA A 112 0.08 -3.11 -6.33
N LEU A 113 -0.22 -3.61 -5.13
CA LEU A 113 0.13 -4.97 -4.70
C LEU A 113 -0.54 -6.04 -5.57
N TRP A 114 -1.83 -5.84 -5.90
CA TRP A 114 -2.54 -6.74 -6.81
C TRP A 114 -1.92 -6.75 -8.21
N ARG A 115 -1.60 -5.57 -8.77
CA ARG A 115 -0.90 -5.49 -10.06
C ARG A 115 0.45 -6.17 -10.01
N TYR A 116 1.21 -5.96 -8.94
CA TYR A 116 2.52 -6.53 -8.73
C TYR A 116 2.49 -8.07 -8.66
N GLY A 117 1.59 -8.65 -7.86
CA GLY A 117 1.48 -10.11 -7.70
C GLY A 117 0.84 -10.82 -8.89
N PHE A 118 -0.22 -10.25 -9.48
CA PHE A 118 -1.05 -10.94 -10.46
C PHE A 118 -0.82 -10.50 -11.91
N ARG A 119 -0.77 -9.20 -12.18
CA ARG A 119 -0.79 -8.67 -13.57
C ARG A 119 0.58 -8.39 -14.17
N SER A 120 1.62 -8.26 -13.35
CA SER A 120 2.98 -7.96 -13.82
C SER A 120 3.78 -9.23 -14.10
N SER A 121 3.26 -10.16 -14.90
CA SER A 121 3.94 -11.42 -15.25
C SER A 121 5.33 -11.18 -15.87
N SER A 122 5.48 -10.11 -16.66
CA SER A 122 6.76 -9.74 -17.29
C SER A 122 7.86 -9.41 -16.27
N ILE A 123 7.53 -8.82 -15.12
CA ILE A 123 8.50 -8.56 -14.04
C ILE A 123 9.02 -9.90 -13.49
N TRP A 124 8.11 -10.85 -13.27
CA TRP A 124 8.43 -12.15 -12.69
C TRP A 124 9.09 -13.11 -13.69
N GLN A 125 8.77 -13.02 -14.98
CA GLN A 125 9.40 -13.80 -16.04
C GLN A 125 10.82 -13.28 -16.32
N ALA A 126 11.03 -11.97 -16.39
CA ALA A 126 12.36 -11.38 -16.58
C ALA A 126 13.34 -11.78 -15.46
N ALA A 127 12.82 -11.89 -14.23
CA ALA A 127 13.60 -12.36 -13.07
C ALA A 127 14.03 -13.83 -13.19
N GLN A 128 13.19 -14.69 -13.76
CA GLN A 128 13.48 -16.11 -13.94
C GLN A 128 14.51 -16.37 -15.05
N VAL A 129 14.63 -15.48 -16.03
CA VAL A 129 15.61 -15.58 -17.12
C VAL A 129 16.97 -15.02 -16.72
N ALA A 130 17.01 -14.12 -15.74
CA ALA A 130 18.23 -13.52 -15.22
C ALA A 130 18.89 -14.29 -14.06
N ALA A 131 18.25 -15.37 -13.59
CA ALA A 131 18.73 -16.24 -12.51
C ALA A 131 19.25 -17.56 -13.07
#